data_AF-A0A7K2QDV6-F1
#
_entry.id   AF-A0A7K2QDV6-F1
#
_cell.length_a   1.000
_cell.length_b   1.000
_cell.length_c   1.000
_cell.angle_alpha   90.00
_cell.angle_beta   90.00
_cell.angle_gamma   90.00
#
_symmetry.space_group_name_H-M   'P 1'
#
loop_
_entity.id
_entity.type
_entity.pdbx_description
1 polymer ?
#
loop_
_entity_poly.entity_id
_entity_poly.type
_entity_poly.pdbx_seq_one_letter_code
_entity_poly.pdbx_strand_id
1 'polypeptide(L)' 'HTNVPGSRNAKRWQDVEELLQAGIDVVSTVNIQHLESLGDVVETITGVRQRETVPDEVARRADQIELVDMSPQALRRRMA' A
#
# COMPACT_ATOMS: atom_id res chain seq x y z
N HIS A 1 -2.81 -3.35 -5.71
CA HIS A 1 -1.40 -3.74 -5.85
C HIS A 1 -1.18 -4.98 -6.73
N THR A 2 -2.20 -5.49 -7.44
CA THR A 2 -2.04 -6.48 -8.51
C THR A 2 -1.34 -5.85 -9.72
N ASN A 3 -0.36 -6.56 -10.27
CA ASN A 3 0.31 -6.18 -11.50
C ASN A 3 -0.55 -6.50 -12.72
N VAL A 4 -0.18 -5.92 -13.87
CA VAL A 4 -0.91 -6.16 -15.12
C VAL A 4 -0.80 -7.63 -15.53
N PRO A 5 -1.85 -8.23 -16.14
CA PRO A 5 -1.81 -9.60 -16.62
C PRO A 5 -0.59 -9.86 -17.51
N GLY A 6 0.08 -11.00 -17.33
CA GLY A 6 1.32 -11.34 -18.03
C GLY A 6 2.60 -10.80 -17.39
N SER A 7 2.50 -10.04 -16.30
CA SER A 7 3.67 -9.67 -15.48
C SER A 7 4.29 -10.90 -14.82
N ARG A 8 5.61 -10.84 -14.57
CA ARG A 8 6.34 -11.89 -13.85
C ARG A 8 5.75 -12.17 -12.47
N ASN A 9 5.52 -11.12 -11.69
CA ASN A 9 4.92 -11.23 -10.36
C ASN A 9 3.46 -10.82 -10.37
N ALA A 10 2.67 -11.46 -9.50
CA ALA A 10 1.26 -11.15 -9.34
C ALA A 10 1.02 -9.82 -8.62
N LYS A 11 1.89 -9.46 -7.67
CA LYS A 11 1.76 -8.26 -6.83
C LYS A 11 2.98 -7.36 -6.94
N ARG A 12 2.75 -6.05 -6.94
CA ARG A 12 3.83 -5.05 -7.07
C ARG A 12 4.85 -5.07 -5.94
N TRP A 13 4.43 -5.45 -4.73
CA TRP A 13 5.36 -5.58 -3.61
C TRP A 13 6.42 -6.68 -3.84
N GLN A 14 6.11 -7.69 -4.67
CA GLN A 14 7.07 -8.72 -5.05
C GLN A 14 8.13 -8.16 -6.00
N ASP A 15 7.75 -7.26 -6.91
CA ASP A 15 8.72 -6.56 -7.76
C ASP A 15 9.66 -5.70 -6.90
N VAL A 16 9.12 -5.03 -5.87
CA VAL A 16 9.91 -4.26 -4.91
C VAL A 16 10.93 -5.16 -4.22
N GLU A 17 10.53 -6.36 -3.77
CA GLU A 17 11.47 -7.30 -3.16
C GLU A 17 12.60 -7.73 -4.10
N GLU A 18 12.31 -7.97 -5.38
CA GLU A 18 13.33 -8.31 -6.36
C GLU A 18 14.30 -7.16 -6.63
N LEU A 19 13.81 -5.92 -6.68
CA LEU A 19 14.65 -4.73 -6.82
C LEU A 19 15.57 -4.55 -5.61
N LEU A 20 15.02 -4.72 -4.39
CA LEU A 20 15.80 -4.65 -3.16
C LEU A 20 16.86 -5.77 -3.10
N GLN A 21 16.53 -6.99 -3.52
CA GLN A 21 17.50 -8.10 -3.62
C GLN A 21 18.62 -7.84 -4.62
N ALA A 22 18.36 -7.03 -5.65
CA ALA A 22 19.38 -6.58 -6.60
C ALA A 22 20.22 -5.39 -6.08
N GLY A 23 19.97 -4.92 -4.86
CA GLY A 23 20.66 -3.77 -4.26
C GLY A 23 20.17 -2.42 -4.79
N ILE A 24 18.95 -2.35 -5.32
CA ILE A 24 18.33 -1.11 -5.78
C ILE A 24 17.40 -0.58 -4.69
N ASP A 25 17.66 0.64 -4.24
CA ASP A 25 16.79 1.33 -3.30
C ASP A 25 15.45 1.68 -3.96
N VAL A 26 14.35 1.44 -3.24
CA VAL A 26 12.99 1.66 -3.73
C VAL A 26 12.26 2.65 -2.86
N VAL A 27 11.74 3.71 -3.48
CA VAL A 27 10.78 4.64 -2.86
C VAL A 27 9.39 4.31 -3.39
N SER A 28 8.43 4.14 -2.49
CA SER A 28 7.04 3.84 -2.85
C SER A 28 6.04 4.52 -1.92
N THR A 29 4.78 4.53 -2.31
CA THR A 29 3.68 5.05 -1.51
C THR A 29 2.61 3.99 -1.33
N VAL A 30 2.04 3.92 -0.14
CA VAL A 30 0.95 3.01 0.19
C VAL A 30 -0.04 3.71 1.13
N ASN A 31 -1.32 3.63 0.81
CA ASN A 31 -2.36 4.04 1.77
C ASN A 31 -2.56 2.94 2.81
N ILE A 32 -2.66 3.33 4.08
CA ILE A 32 -2.77 2.40 5.21
C ILE A 32 -3.94 1.40 5.09
N GLN A 33 -4.99 1.76 4.34
CA GLN A 33 -6.13 0.89 4.07
C GLN A 33 -5.79 -0.41 3.33
N HIS A 34 -4.62 -0.47 2.68
CA HIS A 34 -4.18 -1.66 1.94
C HIS A 34 -3.42 -2.66 2.81
N LEU A 35 -3.10 -2.35 4.07
CA LEU A 35 -2.46 -3.32 4.95
C LEU A 35 -3.45 -4.44 5.30
N GLU A 36 -3.00 -5.69 5.20
CA GLU A 36 -3.84 -6.87 5.40
C GLU A 36 -4.51 -6.89 6.77
N SER A 37 -3.78 -6.53 7.83
CA SER A 37 -4.33 -6.49 9.20
C SER A 37 -5.46 -5.46 9.40
N LEU A 38 -5.58 -4.47 8.51
CA LEU A 38 -6.54 -3.37 8.63
C LEU A 38 -7.78 -3.54 7.74
N GLY A 39 -7.80 -4.57 6.87
CA GLY A 39 -8.87 -4.78 5.91
C GLY A 39 -10.27 -4.80 6.53
N ASP A 40 -10.45 -5.59 7.59
CA ASP A 40 -11.76 -5.76 8.26
C ASP A 40 -12.22 -4.48 8.95
N VAL A 41 -11.30 -3.74 9.57
CA VAL A 41 -11.58 -2.46 10.22
C VAL A 41 -11.99 -1.41 9.19
N VAL A 42 -11.26 -1.33 8.07
CA VAL A 42 -11.58 -0.41 6.96
C VAL A 42 -12.94 -0.74 6.35
N GLU A 43 -13.23 -2.01 6.10
CA GLU A 43 -14.52 -2.44 5.57
C GLU A 43 -15.66 -2.10 6.53
N THR A 44 -15.47 -2.31 7.83
CA THR A 44 -16.46 -1.95 8.86
C THR A 44 -16.77 -0.45 8.89
N ILE A 45 -15.74 0.40 8.74
CA ILE A 45 -15.90 1.86 8.82
C ILE A 45 -16.48 2.43 7.52
N THR A 46 -16.03 1.95 6.38
CA THR A 46 -16.32 2.55 5.06
C THR A 46 -17.44 1.84 4.30
N GLY A 47 -17.76 0.59 4.68
CA GLY A 47 -18.63 -0.30 3.92
C GLY A 47 -18.01 -0.81 2.61
N VAL A 48 -16.73 -0.50 2.35
CA VAL A 48 -16.04 -0.84 1.11
C VAL A 48 -14.95 -1.87 1.40
N ARG A 49 -15.10 -3.05 0.80
CA ARG A 49 -14.11 -4.12 0.88
C ARG A 49 -12.87 -3.80 0.05
N GLN A 50 -11.70 -3.87 0.67
CA GLN A 50 -10.43 -3.72 -0.03
C GLN A 50 -10.09 -5.00 -0.79
N ARG A 51 -9.98 -4.89 -2.11
CA ARG A 51 -9.61 -6.01 -3.01
C ARG A 51 -8.10 -6.13 -3.20
N GLU A 52 -7.39 -5.07 -2.88
CA GLU A 52 -5.97 -4.95 -3.09
C GLU A 52 -5.29 -4.77 -1.74
N THR A 53 -4.50 -5.76 -1.37
CA THR A 53 -3.81 -5.81 -0.07
C THR A 53 -2.30 -5.92 -0.25
N VAL A 54 -1.59 -5.53 0.80
CA VAL A 54 -0.16 -5.67 0.99
C VAL A 54 0.06 -6.30 2.37
N PRO A 55 0.83 -7.39 2.49
CA PRO A 55 1.17 -7.95 3.78
C PRO A 55 1.85 -6.91 4.66
N ASP A 56 1.45 -6.81 5.92
CA ASP A 56 2.00 -5.85 6.87
C ASP A 56 3.54 -5.90 6.96
N GLU A 57 4.11 -7.09 6.79
CA GLU A 57 5.56 -7.32 6.85
C GLU A 57 6.32 -6.56 5.77
N VAL A 58 5.72 -6.37 4.58
CA VAL A 58 6.33 -5.59 3.49
C VAL A 58 6.54 -4.15 3.94
N ALA A 59 5.57 -3.55 4.63
CA ALA A 59 5.69 -2.20 5.16
C ALA A 59 6.62 -2.14 6.38
N ARG A 60 6.56 -3.15 7.27
CA ARG A 60 7.44 -3.21 8.46
C ARG A 60 8.92 -3.35 8.13
N ARG A 61 9.26 -3.95 7.00
CA ARG A 61 10.64 -4.10 6.53
C ARG A 61 11.24 -2.84 5.90
N ALA A 62 10.45 -1.77 5.73
CA ALA A 62 10.98 -0.52 5.19
C ALA A 62 11.95 0.12 6.18
N ASP A 63 13.14 0.51 5.70
CA ASP A 63 14.16 1.18 6.52
C ASP A 63 13.68 2.55 7.03
N GLN A 64 12.82 3.22 6.24
CA GLN A 64 12.21 4.49 6.60
C GLN A 64 10.73 4.49 6.22
N ILE A 65 9.90 5.00 7.13
CA ILE A 65 8.46 5.24 6.89
C ILE A 65 8.18 6.71 7.18
N GLU A 66 7.69 7.42 6.17
CA GLU A 66 7.16 8.78 6.34
C GLU A 66 5.63 8.78 6.34
N LEU A 67 5.04 9.19 7.46
CA LEU A 67 3.60 9.36 7.56
C LEU A 67 3.20 10.71 6.94
N VAL A 68 2.49 10.65 5.82
CA VAL A 68 1.87 11.83 5.21
C VAL A 68 0.44 11.96 5.71
N ASP A 69 0.20 12.92 6.62
CA ASP A 69 -1.12 13.17 7.22
C ASP A 69 -1.84 14.39 6.61
N MET A 70 -3.16 14.34 6.58
CA MET A 70 -4.03 15.43 6.16
C MET A 70 -5.39 15.34 6.83
N SER A 71 -5.91 16.48 7.32
CA SER A 71 -7.24 16.50 7.92
C SER A 71 -8.33 16.11 6.91
N PRO A 72 -9.39 15.39 7.33
CA PRO A 72 -10.47 14.99 6.41
C PRO A 72 -11.11 16.16 5.67
N GLN A 73 -11.21 17.33 6.31
CA GLN A 73 -11.77 18.55 5.71
C GLN A 73 -10.87 19.08 4.58
N ALA A 74 -9.55 19.06 4.77
CA ALA A 74 -8.60 19.49 3.75
C ALA A 74 -8.60 18.53 2.54
N LEU A 75 -8.66 17.21 2.79
CA LEU A 75 -8.75 16.22 1.72
C LEU A 75 -10.02 16.40 0.89
N ARG A 76 -11.18 16.59 1.54
CA ARG A 76 -12.45 16.87 0.84
C ARG A 76 -12.37 18.11 -0.06
N ARG A 77 -11.70 19.17 0.38
CA ARG A 77 -11.49 20.38 -0.44
C ARG A 77 -10.65 20.14 -1.69
N ARG A 78 -9.78 19.12 -1.72
CA ARG A 78 -8.97 18.78 -2.90
C ARG A 78 -9.70 17.93 -3.93
N MET A 79 -10.80 17.28 -3.53
CA MET A 79 -11.60 16.39 -4.38
C MET A 79 -12.76 17.10 -5.09
N ALA A 80 -13.09 18.32 -4.66
CA ALA A 80 -14.10 19.19 -5.28
C ALA A 80 -13.50 19.93 -6.48
#